data_AF-A0A1V5ITJ9-F1
#
_entry.id   AF-A0A1V5ITJ9-F1
#
_cell.length_a   1.000
_cell.length_b   1.000
_cell.length_c   1.000
_cell.angle_alpha   90.00
_cell.angle_beta   90.00
_cell.angle_gamma   90.00
#
_symmetry.space_group_name_H-M   'P 1'
#
loop_
_entity.id
_entity.type
_entity.pdbx_description
1 polymer ?
#
loop_
_entity_poly.entity_id
_entity_poly.type
_entity_poly.pdbx_seq_one_letter_code
_entity_poly.pdbx_strand_id
1 'polypeptide(L)'
;MDLGYILGAINPPANARNYVESYNRSVNLGVYGADLSYVTLYNMQQEVIDYLAAIRTLALEQNLSKIYDESLYDRIKASFDDRDTLVTILTDAFDRTYSYMLDAGQANLSVLMLGGAWVEGIYLTLLVSESGAHVSGFETALLSQRKAFEEFDELAAAYNSDPLVSKLLTALQPIRDLYAGLGEGLTLEDIERLKQTVTSVRSELIK
;
A
#
# COMPACT_ATOMS: atom_id res chain seq x y z
N MET A 1 12.98 18.46 8.76
CA MET A 1 11.64 18.85 9.22
C MET A 1 10.94 17.54 9.55
N ASP A 2 10.57 17.33 10.81
CA ASP A 2 9.85 16.11 11.20
C ASP A 2 8.37 16.38 10.90
N LEU A 3 7.90 15.91 9.75
CA LEU A 3 6.51 16.13 9.31
C LEU A 3 5.63 15.25 10.17
N GLY A 4 4.81 15.83 11.06
CA GLY A 4 4.01 15.06 12.02
C GLY A 4 3.02 14.08 11.40
N TYR A 5 2.63 13.07 12.18
CA TYR A 5 1.59 12.09 11.82
C TYR A 5 0.24 12.76 11.52
N ILE A 6 -0.43 12.33 10.45
CA ILE A 6 -1.69 12.93 9.99
C ILE A 6 -2.85 12.02 10.41
N LEU A 7 -3.63 12.48 11.40
CA LEU A 7 -4.81 11.76 11.88
C LEU A 7 -5.86 11.60 10.77
N GLY A 8 -6.40 10.39 10.61
CA GLY A 8 -7.46 10.09 9.64
C GLY A 8 -7.00 9.96 8.19
N ALA A 9 -5.69 9.95 7.93
CA ALA A 9 -5.13 9.76 6.59
C ALA A 9 -5.40 8.36 6.01
N ILE A 10 -5.28 7.36 6.87
CA ILE A 10 -5.15 5.93 6.55
C ILE A 10 -6.47 5.17 6.70
N ASN A 11 -6.59 3.98 6.10
CA ASN A 11 -7.82 3.19 6.10
C ASN A 11 -8.10 2.62 7.50
N PRO A 12 -9.21 2.99 8.18
CA PRO A 12 -9.48 2.54 9.55
C PRO A 12 -9.35 1.02 9.72
N PRO A 13 -8.65 0.51 10.75
CA PRO A 13 -8.50 -0.94 10.99
C PRO A 13 -9.84 -1.70 11.05
N ALA A 14 -10.89 -1.03 11.57
CA ALA A 14 -12.24 -1.59 11.66
C ALA A 14 -12.89 -1.88 10.30
N ASN A 15 -12.41 -1.30 9.19
CA ASN A 15 -12.93 -1.57 7.85
C ASN A 15 -12.49 -2.94 7.32
N ALA A 16 -11.46 -3.57 7.88
CA ALA A 16 -10.92 -4.84 7.41
C ALA A 16 -12.00 -5.94 7.30
N ARG A 17 -12.94 -5.96 8.24
CA ARG A 17 -14.05 -6.93 8.27
C ARG A 17 -15.09 -6.73 7.15
N ASN A 18 -15.07 -5.59 6.46
CA ASN A 18 -16.02 -5.28 5.39
C ASN A 18 -15.54 -5.84 4.04
N TYR A 19 -14.26 -6.21 3.90
CA TYR A 19 -13.69 -6.70 2.66
C TYR A 19 -13.85 -8.23 2.53
N VAL A 20 -15.03 -8.64 2.04
CA VAL A 20 -15.40 -10.06 1.92
C VAL A 20 -15.04 -10.66 0.56
N GLU A 21 -15.16 -9.90 -0.53
CA GLU A 21 -14.86 -10.40 -1.87
C GLU A 21 -13.36 -10.50 -2.11
N SER A 22 -12.89 -11.54 -2.81
CA SER A 22 -11.45 -11.77 -3.05
C SER A 22 -10.75 -10.55 -3.63
N TYR A 23 -11.40 -9.84 -4.56
CA TYR A 23 -10.86 -8.59 -5.11
C TYR A 23 -10.61 -7.54 -4.03
N ASN A 24 -11.65 -7.20 -3.26
CA ASN A 24 -11.56 -6.15 -2.25
C ASN A 24 -10.59 -6.58 -1.14
N ARG A 25 -10.61 -7.85 -0.74
CA ARG A 25 -9.73 -8.40 0.30
C ARG A 25 -8.26 -8.30 -0.09
N SER A 26 -7.89 -8.75 -1.29
CA SER A 26 -6.49 -8.75 -1.73
C SER A 26 -5.96 -7.35 -2.02
N VAL A 27 -6.77 -6.47 -2.64
CA VAL A 27 -6.38 -5.05 -2.80
C VAL A 27 -6.17 -4.40 -1.43
N ASN A 28 -7.11 -4.57 -0.51
CA ASN A 28 -7.01 -3.92 0.80
C ASN A 28 -5.94 -4.55 1.70
N LEU A 29 -5.55 -5.82 1.48
CA LEU A 29 -4.37 -6.38 2.15
C LEU A 29 -3.10 -5.57 1.83
N GLY A 30 -2.97 -5.11 0.58
CA GLY A 30 -1.91 -4.20 0.17
C GLY A 30 -2.02 -2.82 0.81
N VAL A 31 -3.23 -2.22 0.77
CA VAL A 31 -3.54 -0.93 1.40
C VAL A 31 -3.14 -0.93 2.88
N TYR A 32 -3.59 -1.93 3.64
CA TYR A 32 -3.24 -2.05 5.06
C TYR A 32 -1.75 -2.29 5.30
N GLY A 33 -1.03 -2.90 4.35
CA GLY A 33 0.44 -3.02 4.40
C GLY A 33 1.13 -1.65 4.31
N ALA A 34 0.67 -0.78 3.41
CA ALA A 34 1.17 0.59 3.31
C ALA A 34 0.79 1.43 4.54
N ASP A 35 -0.43 1.30 5.04
CA ASP A 35 -0.86 1.98 6.27
C ASP A 35 -0.06 1.53 7.50
N LEU A 36 0.23 0.22 7.59
CA LEU A 36 1.09 -0.34 8.64
C LEU A 36 2.51 0.24 8.56
N SER A 37 3.06 0.38 7.36
CA SER A 37 4.35 1.05 7.15
C SER A 37 4.30 2.51 7.63
N TYR A 38 3.23 3.24 7.32
CA TYR A 38 3.05 4.63 7.76
C TYR A 38 3.02 4.75 9.29
N VAL A 39 2.17 4.00 9.99
CA VAL A 39 2.09 4.06 11.46
C VAL A 39 3.40 3.61 12.12
N THR A 40 4.14 2.70 11.49
CA THR A 40 5.48 2.26 11.93
C THR A 40 6.50 3.39 11.81
N LEU A 41 6.53 4.11 10.69
CA LEU A 41 7.45 5.23 10.48
C LEU A 41 7.27 6.34 11.52
N TYR A 42 6.03 6.51 11.99
CA TYR A 42 5.63 7.48 13.01
C TYR A 42 5.67 6.95 14.46
N ASN A 43 6.14 5.72 14.68
CA ASN A 43 6.24 5.08 15.99
C ASN A 43 4.91 5.02 16.78
N MET A 44 3.81 4.78 16.07
CA MET A 44 2.46 4.68 16.63
C MET A 44 2.18 3.24 17.09
N GLN A 45 2.67 2.87 18.27
CA GLN A 45 2.74 1.46 18.72
C GLN A 45 1.36 0.77 18.80
N GLN A 46 0.32 1.45 19.29
CA GLN A 46 -1.01 0.86 19.38
C GLN A 46 -1.62 0.66 17.98
N GLU A 47 -1.41 1.64 17.10
CA GLU A 47 -1.84 1.59 15.72
C GLU A 47 -1.14 0.45 14.98
N VAL A 48 0.17 0.22 15.20
CA VAL A 48 0.87 -0.95 14.65
C VAL A 48 0.16 -2.26 15.03
N ILE A 49 -0.25 -2.42 16.29
CA ILE A 49 -1.00 -3.60 16.75
C ILE A 49 -2.37 -3.69 16.05
N ASP A 50 -3.10 -2.59 15.94
CA ASP A 50 -4.43 -2.55 15.33
C ASP A 50 -4.38 -2.88 13.84
N TYR A 51 -3.38 -2.36 13.12
CA TYR A 51 -3.15 -2.64 11.70
C TYR A 51 -2.71 -4.09 11.44
N LEU A 52 -1.89 -4.68 12.32
CA LEU A 52 -1.57 -6.11 12.26
C LEU A 52 -2.80 -6.99 12.45
N ALA A 53 -3.71 -6.60 13.35
CA ALA A 53 -4.97 -7.32 13.56
C ALA A 53 -5.90 -7.22 12.35
N ALA A 54 -5.97 -6.04 11.70
CA ALA A 54 -6.69 -5.83 10.45
C ALA A 54 -6.13 -6.72 9.32
N ILE A 55 -4.80 -6.72 9.13
CA ILE A 55 -4.14 -7.59 8.14
C ILE A 55 -4.40 -9.06 8.44
N ARG A 56 -4.32 -9.48 9.71
CA ARG A 56 -4.63 -10.87 10.11
C ARG A 56 -6.05 -11.25 9.74
N THR A 57 -7.01 -10.34 9.90
CA THR A 57 -8.42 -10.55 9.49
C THR A 57 -8.52 -10.83 7.99
N LEU A 58 -7.81 -10.06 7.15
CA LEU A 58 -7.76 -10.26 5.70
C LEU A 58 -6.96 -11.50 5.28
N ALA A 59 -5.99 -11.91 6.09
CA ALA A 59 -5.10 -13.04 5.84
C ALA A 59 -5.75 -14.40 6.20
N LEU A 60 -6.62 -14.43 7.22
CA LEU A 60 -7.25 -15.66 7.72
C LEU A 60 -8.01 -16.42 6.62
N GLU A 61 -8.75 -15.70 5.79
CA GLU A 61 -9.58 -16.29 4.73
C GLU A 61 -8.77 -16.72 3.48
N GLN A 62 -7.48 -16.40 3.44
CA GLN A 62 -6.55 -16.74 2.34
C GLN A 62 -5.51 -17.81 2.75
N ASN A 63 -5.70 -18.50 3.90
CA ASN A 63 -4.73 -19.44 4.47
C ASN A 63 -3.34 -18.83 4.79
N LEU A 64 -3.25 -17.50 4.88
CA LEU A 64 -2.02 -16.76 5.18
C LEU A 64 -1.76 -16.64 6.70
N SER A 65 -2.60 -17.26 7.53
CA SER A 65 -2.56 -17.16 8.99
C SER A 65 -1.26 -17.65 9.62
N LYS A 66 -0.51 -18.51 8.94
CA LYS A 66 0.82 -18.98 9.37
C LYS A 66 1.90 -17.90 9.31
N ILE A 67 1.70 -16.85 8.52
CA ILE A 67 2.65 -15.73 8.41
C ILE A 67 2.44 -14.76 9.56
N TYR A 68 1.17 -14.52 9.92
CA TYR A 68 0.74 -13.62 10.98
C TYR A 68 0.47 -14.36 12.30
N ASP A 69 1.44 -15.17 12.72
CA ASP A 69 1.41 -15.96 13.96
C ASP A 69 1.91 -15.18 15.17
N GLU A 70 1.77 -15.76 16.37
CA GLU A 70 2.19 -15.13 17.64
C GLU A 70 3.68 -14.75 17.65
N SER A 71 4.53 -15.51 16.98
CA SER A 71 5.97 -15.23 16.93
C SER A 71 6.28 -13.92 16.19
N LEU A 72 5.52 -13.60 15.14
CA LEU A 72 5.65 -12.32 14.45
C LEU A 72 5.27 -11.16 15.39
N TYR A 73 4.17 -11.32 16.15
CA TYR A 73 3.73 -10.29 17.10
C TYR A 73 4.74 -10.06 18.22
N ASP A 74 5.35 -11.13 18.74
CA ASP A 74 6.38 -11.02 19.78
C ASP A 74 7.63 -10.30 19.27
N ARG A 75 8.08 -10.62 18.05
CA ARG A 75 9.19 -9.91 17.39
C ARG A 75 8.88 -8.42 17.24
N ILE A 76 7.68 -8.08 16.80
CA ILE A 76 7.25 -6.69 16.62
C ILE A 76 7.26 -5.93 17.95
N LYS A 77 6.65 -6.50 19.00
CA LYS A 77 6.62 -5.88 20.33
C LYS A 77 8.01 -5.65 20.91
N ALA A 78 8.91 -6.61 20.71
CA ALA A 78 10.29 -6.52 21.17
C ALA A 78 11.11 -5.46 20.41
N SER A 79 10.63 -4.98 19.26
CA SER A 79 11.31 -4.03 18.38
C SER A 79 10.65 -2.66 18.31
N PHE A 80 9.66 -2.34 19.17
CA PHE A 80 8.99 -1.04 19.12
C PHE A 80 9.92 0.16 19.34
N ASP A 81 11.00 -0.01 20.11
CA ASP A 81 11.99 1.05 20.33
C ASP A 81 13.05 1.11 19.21
N ASP A 82 13.01 0.20 18.24
CA ASP A 82 13.92 0.12 17.10
C ASP A 82 13.13 0.09 15.78
N ARG A 83 12.86 1.29 15.27
CA ARG A 83 12.09 1.49 14.03
C ARG A 83 12.69 0.75 12.83
N ASP A 84 14.02 0.73 12.69
CA ASP A 84 14.66 0.15 11.50
C ASP A 84 14.54 -1.39 11.53
N THR A 85 14.67 -1.99 12.72
CA THR A 85 14.37 -3.40 12.94
C THR A 85 12.88 -3.70 12.69
N LEU A 86 11.98 -2.83 13.18
CA LEU A 86 10.54 -3.01 12.98
C LEU A 86 10.16 -2.95 11.49
N VAL A 87 10.69 -1.99 10.74
CA VAL A 87 10.53 -1.91 9.27
C VAL A 87 11.01 -3.20 8.61
N THR A 88 12.18 -3.72 9.01
CA THR A 88 12.71 -4.98 8.45
C THR A 88 11.79 -6.17 8.70
N ILE A 89 11.25 -6.30 9.92
CA ILE A 89 10.31 -7.38 10.29
C ILE A 89 9.02 -7.30 9.46
N LEU A 90 8.49 -6.10 9.27
CA LEU A 90 7.23 -5.89 8.56
C LEU A 90 7.39 -6.09 7.04
N THR A 91 8.52 -5.68 6.47
CA THR A 91 8.87 -5.97 5.08
C THR A 91 8.99 -7.47 4.85
N ASP A 92 9.68 -8.21 5.73
CA ASP A 92 9.75 -9.69 5.65
C ASP A 92 8.36 -10.33 5.68
N ALA A 93 7.46 -9.84 6.55
CA ALA A 93 6.08 -10.35 6.60
C ALA A 93 5.31 -10.08 5.30
N PHE A 94 5.49 -8.90 4.69
CA PHE A 94 4.88 -8.55 3.41
C PHE A 94 5.41 -9.43 2.27
N ASP A 95 6.73 -9.61 2.17
CA ASP A 95 7.38 -10.42 1.13
C ASP A 95 7.03 -11.90 1.25
N ARG A 96 6.94 -12.42 2.48
CA ARG A 96 6.46 -13.79 2.74
C ARG A 96 5.01 -13.97 2.33
N THR A 97 4.18 -12.95 2.53
CA THR A 97 2.76 -12.96 2.11
C THR A 97 2.66 -13.03 0.60
N TYR A 98 3.39 -12.17 -0.11
CA TYR A 98 3.49 -12.20 -1.57
C TYR A 98 3.97 -13.57 -2.08
N SER A 99 5.06 -14.08 -1.53
CA SER A 99 5.66 -15.36 -1.95
C SER A 99 4.72 -16.54 -1.73
N TYR A 100 4.03 -16.58 -0.58
CA TYR A 100 3.06 -17.64 -0.28
C TYR A 100 1.89 -17.65 -1.28
N MET A 101 1.39 -16.47 -1.68
CA MET A 101 0.33 -16.37 -2.67
C MET A 101 0.79 -16.89 -4.03
N LEU A 102 2.03 -16.59 -4.44
CA LEU A 102 2.62 -17.15 -5.66
C LEU A 102 2.70 -18.68 -5.60
N ASP A 103 3.26 -19.23 -4.53
CA ASP A 103 3.42 -20.67 -4.33
C ASP A 103 2.08 -21.42 -4.28
N ALA A 104 1.03 -20.74 -3.79
CA ALA A 104 -0.34 -21.25 -3.75
C ALA A 104 -1.08 -21.14 -5.10
N GLY A 105 -0.42 -20.64 -6.17
CA GLY A 105 -1.04 -20.43 -7.48
C GLY A 105 -2.01 -19.24 -7.53
N GLN A 106 -1.92 -18.32 -6.57
CA GLN A 106 -2.76 -17.13 -6.42
C GLN A 106 -2.04 -15.87 -6.89
N ALA A 107 -1.27 -15.97 -7.98
CA ALA A 107 -0.50 -14.85 -8.52
C ALA A 107 -1.38 -13.65 -8.94
N ASN A 108 -2.60 -13.91 -9.41
CA ASN A 108 -3.56 -12.84 -9.67
C ASN A 108 -3.89 -12.03 -8.41
N LEU A 109 -4.10 -12.69 -7.26
CA LEU A 109 -4.39 -12.02 -5.99
C LEU A 109 -3.16 -11.28 -5.44
N SER A 110 -1.94 -11.78 -5.67
CA SER A 110 -0.72 -11.09 -5.23
C SER A 110 -0.50 -9.80 -6.03
N VAL A 111 -0.83 -9.78 -7.32
CA VAL A 111 -0.87 -8.55 -8.14
C VAL A 111 -1.87 -7.55 -7.56
N LEU A 112 -3.04 -7.99 -7.10
CA LEU A 112 -4.01 -7.10 -6.46
C LEU A 112 -3.46 -6.44 -5.19
N MET A 113 -2.76 -7.23 -4.37
CA MET A 113 -2.09 -6.75 -3.16
C MET A 113 -1.01 -5.73 -3.48
N LEU A 114 -0.16 -5.98 -4.49
CA LEU A 114 0.87 -5.00 -4.90
C LEU A 114 0.24 -3.68 -5.39
N GLY A 115 -0.80 -3.75 -6.21
CA GLY A 115 -1.45 -2.55 -6.72
C GLY A 115 -2.14 -1.73 -5.63
N GLY A 116 -2.78 -2.40 -4.66
CA GLY A 116 -3.35 -1.73 -3.48
C GLY A 116 -2.29 -1.05 -2.62
N ALA A 117 -1.16 -1.73 -2.38
CA ALA A 117 -0.03 -1.17 -1.63
C ALA A 117 0.58 0.05 -2.34
N TRP A 118 0.73 -0.02 -3.66
CA TRP A 118 1.25 1.10 -4.43
C TRP A 118 0.32 2.32 -4.37
N VAL A 119 -1.00 2.14 -4.59
CA VAL A 119 -1.98 3.24 -4.54
C VAL A 119 -1.99 3.93 -3.18
N GLU A 120 -1.96 3.17 -2.10
CA GLU A 120 -1.94 3.74 -0.76
C GLU A 120 -0.59 4.44 -0.47
N GLY A 121 0.52 3.84 -0.90
CA GLY A 121 1.86 4.42 -0.75
C GLY A 121 2.01 5.78 -1.44
N ILE A 122 1.56 5.90 -2.70
CA ILE A 122 1.60 7.18 -3.42
C ILE A 122 0.64 8.20 -2.80
N TYR A 123 -0.54 7.78 -2.36
CA TYR A 123 -1.50 8.65 -1.65
C TYR A 123 -0.88 9.26 -0.39
N LEU A 124 -0.27 8.44 0.47
CA LEU A 124 0.39 8.91 1.69
C LEU A 124 1.60 9.79 1.40
N THR A 125 2.37 9.46 0.36
CA THR A 125 3.50 10.28 -0.10
C THR A 125 3.02 11.69 -0.48
N LEU A 126 1.96 11.80 -1.29
CA LEU A 126 1.35 13.07 -1.68
C LEU A 126 0.82 13.87 -0.49
N LEU A 127 0.14 13.20 0.45
CA LEU A 127 -0.45 13.81 1.62
C LEU A 127 0.63 14.41 2.57
N VAL A 128 1.71 13.66 2.80
CA VAL A 128 2.84 14.12 3.63
C VAL A 128 3.52 15.33 3.00
N SER A 129 3.65 15.34 1.68
CA SER A 129 4.25 16.47 0.96
C SER A 129 3.50 17.76 1.06
N GLU A 130 2.18 17.70 0.89
CA GLU A 130 1.30 18.86 1.07
C GLU A 130 1.45 19.41 2.49
N SER A 131 1.44 18.52 3.49
CA SER A 131 1.62 18.90 4.90
C SER A 131 2.98 19.54 5.18
N GLY A 132 3.99 19.18 4.39
CA GLY A 132 5.32 19.78 4.42
C GLY A 132 5.51 20.98 3.52
N ALA A 133 4.46 21.55 2.93
CA ALA A 133 4.55 22.65 1.96
C ALA A 133 5.56 22.38 0.81
N HIS A 134 5.62 21.12 0.36
CA HIS A 134 6.50 20.67 -0.73
C HIS A 134 8.00 20.96 -0.50
N VAL A 135 8.51 20.78 0.72
CA VAL A 135 9.95 20.87 1.03
C VAL A 135 10.78 19.96 0.10
N SER A 136 12.01 20.40 -0.21
CA SER A 136 12.97 19.72 -1.09
C SER A 136 13.12 18.21 -0.79
N GLY A 137 13.09 17.37 -1.82
CA GLY A 137 13.25 15.91 -1.73
C GLY A 137 11.98 15.12 -2.06
N PHE A 138 10.82 15.78 -1.99
CA PHE A 138 9.54 15.16 -2.36
C PHE A 138 9.44 14.78 -3.84
N GLU A 139 9.94 15.63 -4.74
CA GLU A 139 9.94 15.34 -6.18
C GLU A 139 10.65 14.01 -6.49
N THR A 140 11.79 13.75 -5.84
CA THR A 140 12.51 12.48 -5.95
C THR A 140 11.68 11.29 -5.47
N ALA A 141 10.93 11.46 -4.37
CA ALA A 141 10.03 10.42 -3.88
C ALA A 141 8.90 10.13 -4.87
N LEU A 142 8.27 11.16 -5.43
CA LEU A 142 7.23 11.01 -6.46
C LEU A 142 7.77 10.35 -7.75
N LEU A 143 8.94 10.76 -8.21
CA LEU A 143 9.59 10.14 -9.38
C LEU A 143 9.93 8.67 -9.11
N SER A 144 10.31 8.33 -7.89
CA SER A 144 10.54 6.93 -7.49
C SER A 144 9.22 6.13 -7.48
N GLN A 145 8.12 6.72 -7.00
CA GLN A 145 6.80 6.09 -7.04
C GLN A 145 6.29 5.88 -8.47
N ARG A 146 6.57 6.82 -9.39
CA ARG A 146 6.27 6.64 -10.82
C ARG A 146 7.01 5.42 -11.40
N LYS A 147 8.30 5.27 -11.11
CA LYS A 147 9.08 4.09 -11.56
C LYS A 147 8.52 2.79 -10.97
N ALA A 148 8.21 2.77 -9.67
CA ALA A 148 7.60 1.62 -9.02
C ALA A 148 6.23 1.26 -9.64
N PHE A 149 5.47 2.25 -10.10
CA PHE A 149 4.24 2.01 -10.84
C PHE A 149 4.49 1.37 -12.20
N GLU A 150 5.46 1.88 -12.96
CA GLU A 150 5.82 1.35 -14.27
C GLU A 150 6.28 -0.13 -14.16
N GLU A 151 7.07 -0.45 -13.13
CA GLU A 151 7.48 -1.83 -12.81
C GLU A 151 6.28 -2.72 -12.42
N PHE A 152 5.38 -2.20 -11.58
CA PHE A 152 4.14 -2.89 -11.23
C PHE A 152 3.28 -3.17 -12.47
N ASP A 153 3.17 -2.19 -13.36
CA ASP A 153 2.31 -2.27 -14.54
C ASP A 153 2.83 -3.32 -15.54
N GLU A 154 4.15 -3.37 -15.74
CA GLU A 154 4.82 -4.41 -16.53
C GLU A 154 4.59 -5.80 -15.93
N LEU A 155 4.73 -5.94 -14.61
CA LEU A 155 4.47 -7.20 -13.91
C LEU A 155 3.00 -7.62 -14.03
N ALA A 156 2.06 -6.69 -13.82
CA ALA A 156 0.64 -6.96 -13.83
C ALA A 156 0.11 -7.28 -15.24
N ALA A 157 0.76 -6.76 -16.30
CA ALA A 157 0.40 -7.04 -17.68
C ALA A 157 0.45 -8.54 -18.03
N ALA A 158 1.34 -9.30 -17.39
CA ALA A 158 1.41 -10.76 -17.56
C ALA A 158 0.14 -11.50 -17.11
N TYR A 159 -0.70 -10.84 -16.29
CA TYR A 159 -1.92 -11.40 -15.71
C TYR A 159 -3.20 -10.70 -16.22
N ASN A 160 -3.12 -9.87 -17.26
CA ASN A 160 -4.24 -9.03 -17.72
C ASN A 160 -5.50 -9.79 -18.19
N SER A 161 -5.37 -11.08 -18.51
CA SER A 161 -6.47 -11.95 -18.91
C SER A 161 -7.30 -12.44 -17.73
N ASP A 162 -6.77 -12.37 -16.51
CA ASP A 162 -7.52 -12.63 -15.29
C ASP A 162 -8.53 -11.49 -15.05
N PRO A 163 -9.83 -11.79 -14.81
CA PRO A 163 -10.85 -10.75 -14.63
C PRO A 163 -10.62 -9.83 -13.43
N LEU A 164 -10.03 -10.32 -12.35
CA LEU A 164 -9.76 -9.52 -11.15
C LEU A 164 -8.60 -8.56 -11.42
N VAL A 165 -7.53 -9.04 -12.06
CA VAL A 165 -6.41 -8.19 -12.45
C VAL A 165 -6.85 -7.18 -13.49
N SER A 166 -7.60 -7.59 -14.51
CA SER A 166 -8.17 -6.69 -15.52
C SER A 166 -9.01 -5.56 -14.89
N LYS A 167 -9.82 -5.89 -13.87
CA LYS A 167 -10.58 -4.91 -13.10
C LYS A 167 -9.67 -3.91 -12.38
N LEU A 168 -8.60 -4.37 -11.73
CA LEU A 168 -7.63 -3.47 -11.08
C LEU A 168 -6.91 -2.60 -12.11
N LEU A 169 -6.43 -3.19 -13.20
CA LEU A 169 -5.78 -2.43 -14.27
C LEU A 169 -6.73 -1.35 -14.79
N THR A 170 -8.00 -1.66 -15.01
CA THR A 170 -9.00 -0.67 -15.42
C THR A 170 -9.13 0.47 -14.41
N ALA A 171 -9.19 0.15 -13.10
CA ALA A 171 -9.24 1.16 -12.03
C ALA A 171 -8.00 2.06 -11.98
N LEU A 172 -6.82 1.54 -12.36
CA LEU A 172 -5.56 2.29 -12.39
C LEU A 172 -5.35 3.09 -13.69
N GLN A 173 -6.24 2.98 -14.68
CA GLN A 173 -6.08 3.66 -15.97
C GLN A 173 -5.94 5.19 -15.86
N PRO A 174 -6.70 5.90 -15.00
CA PRO A 174 -6.54 7.35 -14.85
C PRO A 174 -5.11 7.75 -14.42
N ILE A 175 -4.44 6.93 -13.63
CA ILE A 175 -3.06 7.16 -13.18
C ILE A 175 -2.08 6.94 -14.34
N ARG A 176 -2.26 5.88 -15.14
CA ARG A 176 -1.47 5.65 -16.36
C ARG A 176 -1.58 6.83 -17.33
N ASP A 177 -2.80 7.27 -17.60
CA ASP A 177 -3.08 8.35 -18.55
C ASP A 177 -2.41 9.65 -18.08
N LEU A 178 -2.44 9.92 -16.77
CA LEU A 178 -1.74 11.06 -16.20
C LEU A 178 -0.23 10.93 -16.39
N TYR A 179 0.39 9.81 -15.97
CA TYR A 179 1.84 9.62 -16.10
C TYR A 179 2.35 9.66 -17.53
N ALA A 180 1.57 9.17 -18.50
CA ALA A 180 1.90 9.28 -19.92
C ALA A 180 2.00 10.74 -20.41
N GLY A 181 1.27 11.66 -19.77
CA GLY A 181 1.31 13.09 -20.06
C GLY A 181 2.34 13.90 -19.28
N LEU A 182 3.00 13.31 -18.26
CA LEU A 182 3.97 14.02 -17.43
C LEU A 182 5.37 14.01 -18.04
N GLY A 183 6.03 15.18 -18.04
CA GLY A 183 7.44 15.32 -18.40
C GLY A 183 8.40 14.69 -17.39
N GLU A 184 9.71 14.92 -17.58
CA GLU A 184 10.74 14.39 -16.67
C GLU A 184 10.73 15.04 -15.27
N GLY A 185 10.26 16.29 -15.19
CA GLY A 185 10.05 17.02 -13.93
C GLY A 185 8.56 17.15 -13.61
N LEU A 186 8.25 17.36 -12.33
CA LEU A 186 6.90 17.56 -11.84
C LEU A 186 6.68 19.02 -11.44
N THR A 187 5.69 19.67 -12.04
CA THR A 187 5.22 20.98 -11.58
C THR A 187 4.25 20.83 -10.40
N LEU A 188 3.97 21.93 -9.68
CA LEU A 188 2.93 21.93 -8.65
C LEU A 188 1.55 21.55 -9.21
N GLU A 189 1.25 21.96 -10.44
CA GLU A 189 0.00 21.58 -11.11
C GLU A 189 -0.05 20.07 -11.37
N ASP A 190 1.06 19.46 -11.78
CA ASP A 190 1.15 18.01 -11.97
C ASP A 190 0.94 17.25 -10.65
N ILE A 191 1.52 17.75 -9.55
CA ILE A 191 1.36 17.18 -8.21
C ILE A 191 -0.10 17.23 -7.76
N GLU A 192 -0.78 18.37 -7.95
CA GLU A 192 -2.20 18.51 -7.61
C GLU A 192 -3.09 17.59 -8.45
N ARG A 193 -2.81 17.48 -9.76
CA ARG A 193 -3.54 16.55 -10.64
C ARG A 193 -3.30 15.09 -10.24
N LEU A 194 -2.07 14.73 -9.88
CA LEU A 194 -1.73 13.39 -9.39
C LEU A 194 -2.46 13.09 -8.09
N LYS A 195 -2.49 14.04 -7.15
CA LYS A 195 -3.22 13.92 -5.89
C LYS A 195 -4.71 13.66 -6.11
N GLN A 196 -5.37 14.46 -6.94
CA GLN A 196 -6.79 14.29 -7.25
C GLN A 196 -7.06 12.92 -7.89
N THR A 197 -6.23 12.52 -8.84
CA THR A 197 -6.36 11.25 -9.58
C THR A 197 -6.18 10.06 -8.64
N VAL A 198 -5.10 10.05 -7.85
CA VAL A 198 -4.80 9.00 -6.86
C VAL A 198 -5.91 8.93 -5.80
N THR A 199 -6.40 10.06 -5.31
CA THR A 199 -7.49 10.09 -4.31
C THR A 199 -8.78 9.49 -4.88
N SER A 200 -9.11 9.81 -6.13
CA SER A 200 -10.26 9.23 -6.82
C SER A 200 -10.11 7.71 -6.93
N VAL A 201 -8.98 7.22 -7.44
CA VAL A 201 -8.71 5.78 -7.58
C VAL A 201 -8.72 5.08 -6.22
N ARG A 202 -8.07 5.64 -5.20
CA ARG A 202 -8.07 5.09 -3.84
C ARG A 202 -9.50 4.91 -3.31
N SER A 203 -10.36 5.90 -3.50
CA SER A 203 -11.77 5.81 -3.08
C SER A 203 -12.55 4.70 -3.79
N GLU A 204 -12.11 4.29 -4.99
CA GLU A 204 -12.70 3.17 -5.70
C GLU A 204 -12.29 1.81 -5.14
N LEU A 205 -11.06 1.71 -4.62
CA LEU A 205 -10.47 0.50 -4.05
C LEU A 205 -10.87 0.24 -2.60
N ILE A 206 -11.13 1.31 -1.83
CA ILE A 206 -11.53 1.27 -0.43
C ILE A 206 -13.06 1.47 -0.34
N LYS A 207 -13.83 0.40 -0.54
CA LYS A 207 -15.31 0.39 -0.47
C LYS A 207 -15.84 -0.63 0.53
#